data_AF-A0A3Q8W7Z5-F1
#
_entry.id   AF-A0A3Q8W7Z5-F1
#
_cell.length_a   1.000
_cell.length_b   1.000
_cell.length_c   1.000
_cell.angle_alpha   90.00
_cell.angle_beta   90.00
_cell.angle_gamma   90.00
#
_symmetry.space_group_name_H-M   'P 1'
#
loop_
_entity.id
_entity.type
_entity.pdbx_description
1 polymer ?
#
loop_
_entity_poly.entity_id
_entity_poly.type
_entity_poly.pdbx_seq_one_letter_code
_entity_poly.pdbx_strand_id
1 'polypeptide(L)' 'MELTAEIAAYRPGKMHPKFLEEFADRVKIHDRNGPGGAVRLEFEIPVEMLDRFNELTQRRSWINIFGGPN' A
#
# COMPACT_ATOMS: atom_id res chain seq x y z
N MET A 1 9.93 -13.72 11.90
CA MET A 1 10.74 -13.63 10.66
C MET A 1 9.92 -13.88 9.38
N GLU A 2 8.58 -13.78 9.38
CA GLU A 2 7.77 -14.07 8.19
C GLU A 2 7.37 -12.83 7.36
N LEU A 3 7.13 -11.69 8.00
CA LEU A 3 6.62 -10.49 7.32
C LEU A 3 7.58 -9.96 6.23
N THR A 4 8.90 -10.01 6.48
CA THR A 4 9.92 -9.56 5.51
C THR A 4 9.98 -10.42 4.26
N ALA A 5 9.72 -11.73 4.36
CA ALA A 5 9.72 -12.63 3.20
C ALA A 5 8.44 -12.47 2.36
N GLU A 6 7.30 -12.29 3.02
CA GLU A 6 6.01 -12.06 2.33
C GLU A 6 5.99 -10.70 1.62
N ILE A 7 6.56 -9.65 2.23
CA ILE A 7 6.74 -8.34 1.59
C ILE A 7 7.73 -8.43 0.42
N ALA A 8 8.82 -9.18 0.55
CA ALA A 8 9.80 -9.35 -0.53
C ALA A 8 9.24 -10.11 -1.74
N ALA A 9 8.26 -10.99 -1.54
CA ALA A 9 7.55 -11.70 -2.60
C ALA A 9 6.49 -10.84 -3.30
N TYR A 10 6.13 -9.68 -2.74
CA TYR A 10 5.20 -8.74 -3.34
C TYR A 10 5.81 -8.13 -4.61
N ARG A 11 5.31 -8.52 -5.78
CA ARG A 11 5.69 -7.87 -7.05
C ARG A 11 4.85 -6.61 -7.22
N PRO A 12 5.44 -5.40 -7.18
CA PRO A 12 4.69 -4.16 -7.30
C PRO A 12 4.16 -3.99 -8.72
N GLY A 13 2.98 -4.53 -9.00
CA GLY A 13 2.19 -4.11 -10.14
C GLY A 13 1.72 -2.68 -9.90
N LYS A 14 2.36 -1.71 -10.57
CA LYS A 14 2.05 -0.26 -10.52
C LYS A 14 2.45 0.48 -9.22
N MET A 15 3.49 0.04 -8.53
CA MET A 15 4.10 0.81 -7.42
C MET A 15 5.60 0.99 -7.65
N HIS A 16 6.11 2.15 -7.26
CA HIS A 16 7.53 2.44 -7.26
C HIS A 16 8.23 1.56 -6.20
N PRO A 17 9.43 1.01 -6.46
CA PRO A 17 10.13 0.13 -5.50
C PRO A 17 10.30 0.73 -4.09
N LYS A 18 10.48 2.05 -4.00
CA LYS A 18 10.59 2.78 -2.73
C LYS A 18 9.33 2.79 -1.87
N PHE A 19 8.17 2.39 -2.41
CA PHE A 19 6.93 2.36 -1.64
C PHE A 19 7.05 1.46 -0.41
N LEU A 20 7.55 0.24 -0.59
CA LEU A 20 7.73 -0.67 0.54
C LEU A 20 8.84 -0.20 1.48
N GLU A 21 9.89 0.45 0.97
CA GLU A 21 10.94 1.02 1.84
C GLU A 21 10.38 2.11 2.78
N GLU A 22 9.47 2.94 2.30
CA GLU A 22 8.92 4.08 3.06
C GLU A 22 7.72 3.71 3.96
N PHE A 23 6.99 2.64 3.63
CA PHE A 23 5.75 2.28 4.32
C PHE A 23 5.73 0.87 4.94
N ALA A 24 6.83 0.10 4.87
CA ALA A 24 6.88 -1.26 5.45
C ALA A 24 6.74 -1.29 6.97
N ASP A 25 7.08 -0.21 7.68
CA ASP A 25 6.87 -0.11 9.13
C ASP A 25 5.39 0.10 9.51
N ARG A 26 4.57 0.53 8.55
CA ARG A 26 3.13 0.81 8.69
C ARG A 26 2.24 -0.30 8.14
N VAL A 27 2.84 -1.39 7.68
CA VAL A 27 2.12 -2.52 7.10
C VAL A 27 1.60 -3.47 8.17
N LYS A 28 0.34 -3.89 8.02
CA LYS A 28 -0.29 -4.92 8.84
C LYS A 28 -0.86 -6.00 7.93
N ILE A 29 -0.89 -7.23 8.41
CA ILE A 29 -1.65 -8.30 7.75
C ILE A 29 -3.12 -8.05 8.06
N HIS A 30 -3.91 -7.80 7.02
CA HIS A 30 -5.35 -7.66 7.14
C HIS A 30 -6.02 -9.05 7.27
N ASP A 31 -5.76 -9.92 6.29
CA ASP A 31 -6.19 -11.32 6.29
C ASP A 31 -5.32 -12.17 5.33
N ARG A 32 -5.67 -13.45 5.18
CA ARG A 32 -5.04 -14.39 4.22
C ARG A 32 -6.01 -14.84 3.12
N ASN A 33 -7.02 -14.03 2.83
CA ASN A 33 -8.09 -14.32 1.86
C ASN A 33 -7.82 -13.66 0.49
N GLY A 34 -6.55 -13.38 0.17
CA GLY A 34 -6.14 -12.95 -1.17
C GLY A 34 -6.34 -14.07 -2.22
N PRO A 35 -6.28 -13.71 -3.51
CA PRO A 35 -6.33 -14.71 -4.59
C PRO A 35 -5.28 -15.80 -4.37
N GLY A 36 -5.71 -17.06 -4.34
CA GLY A 36 -4.81 -18.21 -4.08
C GLY A 36 -4.32 -18.34 -2.64
N GLY A 37 -4.99 -17.74 -1.65
CA GLY A 37 -4.57 -17.76 -0.24
C GLY A 37 -3.48 -16.74 0.09
N ALA A 38 -3.25 -15.77 -0.81
CA ALA A 38 -2.27 -14.72 -0.61
C ALA A 38 -2.64 -13.82 0.58
N VAL A 39 -1.63 -13.26 1.23
CA VAL A 39 -1.80 -12.29 2.30
C VAL A 39 -2.31 -10.97 1.73
N ARG A 40 -3.37 -10.43 2.33
CA ARG A 40 -3.81 -9.05 2.08
C ARG A 40 -3.15 -8.14 3.09
N LEU A 41 -2.45 -7.12 2.59
CA LEU A 41 -1.75 -6.14 3.40
C LEU A 41 -2.57 -4.87 3.51
N GLU A 42 -2.58 -4.29 4.70
CA GLU A 42 -3.16 -2.98 4.99
C GLU A 42 -2.02 -2.02 5.36
N PHE A 43 -2.06 -0.80 4.84
CA PHE A 43 -1.08 0.24 5.12
C PHE A 43 -1.81 1.43 5.75
N GLU A 44 -1.43 1.77 6.98
CA GLU A 44 -1.94 2.98 7.63
C GLU A 44 -1.13 4.18 7.11
N ILE A 45 -1.74 4.98 6.25
CA ILE A 45 -1.09 6.14 5.62
C ILE A 45 -1.51 7.42 6.36
N PRO A 46 -0.58 8.11 7.06
CA PRO A 46 -0.87 9.41 7.64
C PRO A 46 -1.32 10.40 6.56
N VAL A 47 -2.26 11.29 6.88
CA VAL A 47 -2.86 12.23 5.92
C VAL A 47 -1.78 13.12 5.28
N GLU A 48 -0.78 13.52 6.05
CA GLU A 48 0.36 14.32 5.61
C GLU A 48 1.28 13.59 4.61
N MET A 49 1.17 12.27 4.49
CA MET A 49 1.96 11.45 3.56
C MET A 49 1.20 11.08 2.29
N LEU A 50 -0.06 11.54 2.10
CA LEU A 50 -0.87 11.18 0.94
C LEU A 50 -0.26 11.61 -0.40
N ASP A 51 0.40 12.76 -0.46
CA ASP A 51 1.10 13.21 -1.68
C ASP A 51 2.24 12.25 -2.04
N ARG A 52 3.01 11.82 -1.03
CA ARG A 52 4.12 10.87 -1.21
C ARG A 52 3.61 9.48 -1.60
N PHE A 53 2.51 9.04 -0.98
CA PHE A 53 1.81 7.82 -1.37
C PHE A 53 1.37 7.87 -2.84
N ASN A 54 0.74 8.96 -3.28
CA ASN A 54 0.26 9.14 -4.65
C ASN A 54 1.41 9.14 -5.68
N GLU A 55 2.54 9.76 -5.34
CA GLU A 55 3.77 9.75 -6.15
C GLU A 55 4.27 8.31 -6.34
N LEU A 56 4.43 7.57 -5.23
CA LEU A 56 5.00 6.23 -5.23
C LEU A 56 4.04 5.15 -5.75
N THR A 57 2.74 5.42 -5.79
CA THR A 57 1.73 4.54 -6.41
C THR A 57 1.41 4.92 -7.86
N GLN A 58 2.33 5.64 -8.52
CA GLN A 58 2.26 5.99 -9.94
C GLN A 58 0.96 6.72 -10.33
N ARG A 59 0.52 7.68 -9.49
CA ARG A 59 -0.72 8.46 -9.68
C ARG A 59 -2.01 7.64 -9.62
N ARG A 60 -2.04 6.52 -8.89
CA ARG A 60 -3.31 6.00 -8.36
C ARG A 60 -3.76 6.93 -7.25
N SER A 61 -4.48 7.99 -7.63
CA SER A 61 -5.01 8.96 -6.70
C SER A 61 -5.93 8.28 -5.71
N TRP A 62 -5.58 8.34 -4.42
CA TRP A 62 -6.61 8.48 -3.41
C TRP A 62 -7.33 9.79 -3.70
N ILE A 63 -8.39 9.72 -4.50
CA ILE A 63 -9.34 10.82 -4.61
C ILE A 63 -9.95 10.94 -3.21
N ASN A 64 -9.78 12.09 -2.59
CA ASN A 64 -10.49 12.44 -1.36
C ASN A 64 -12.00 12.37 -1.66
N ILE A 65 -12.64 11.22 -1.43
CA ILE A 65 -14.07 11.00 -1.70
C ILE A 65 -14.98 11.70 -0.68
N PHE A 66 -14.43 12.47 0.27
CA PHE A 66 -15.19 13.41 1.07
C PHE A 66 -15.23 14.77 0.37
N GLY A 67 -15.89 14.82 -0.78
CA GLY A 67 -16.10 16.03 -1.59
C GLY A 67 -16.56 15.77 -3.03
N GLY A 68 -17.82 15.33 -3.23
CA GLY A 68 -18.60 15.92 -4.33
C GLY A 68 -18.98 17.36 -3.94
N PRO A 69 -19.25 18.34 -4.84
CA PRO A 69 -19.64 18.32 -6.27
C PRO A 69 -18.56 18.95 -7.20
N ASN A 70 -18.60 18.97 -8.54
CA ASN A 70 -19.65 19.20 -9.55
C ASN A 70 -19.52 18.25 -10.75
#